data_AF-A0A7V7SBA8-F1
#
_entry.id   AF-A0A7V7SBA8-F1
#
_cell.length_a   1.000
_cell.length_b   1.000
_cell.length_c   1.000
_cell.angle_alpha   90.00
_cell.angle_beta   90.00
_cell.angle_gamma   90.00
#
_symmetry.space_group_name_H-M   'P 1'
#
loop_
_entity.id
_entity.type
_entity.pdbx_description
1 polymer ?
#
loop_
_entity_poly.entity_id
_entity_poly.type
_entity_poly.pdbx_seq_one_letter_code
_entity_poly.pdbx_strand_id
1 'polypeptide(L)'
;MPDVAKELGISKDTLRRRLNSVGYKYDNSLKRTIYKGEESEKNQIDDLLISDLIQKKAENNQKKTESNRNNIRKISEKNQKETVEKLNAGKEEVGNKSEKNQSDFTESEILALKQLVHIVKSDEAKLFLELASLPQSKESKKSSIVISKEIHEQFEEFAKPFGSKRISKFSLIELALYEFMKKYS
;
A
#
# COMPACT_ATOMS: atom_id res chain seq x y z
N MET A 1 8.06 -5.81 -35.34
CA MET A 1 7.54 -5.22 -34.08
C MET A 1 7.88 -6.06 -32.84
N PRO A 2 7.80 -7.40 -32.86
CA PRO A 2 8.26 -8.23 -31.74
C PRO A 2 9.74 -8.04 -31.41
N ASP A 3 10.56 -7.92 -32.45
CA ASP A 3 12.03 -7.96 -32.33
C ASP A 3 12.59 -6.64 -31.83
N VAL A 4 12.08 -5.52 -32.36
CA VAL A 4 12.41 -4.16 -31.90
C VAL A 4 12.05 -3.95 -30.42
N ALA A 5 10.94 -4.53 -29.94
CA ALA A 5 10.57 -4.43 -28.52
C ALA A 5 11.55 -5.19 -27.62
N LYS A 6 12.01 -6.37 -28.05
CA LYS A 6 13.00 -7.19 -27.31
C LYS A 6 14.36 -6.51 -27.25
N GLU A 7 14.81 -5.92 -28.36
CA GLU A 7 16.09 -5.21 -28.45
C GLU A 7 16.12 -3.97 -27.55
N LEU A 8 14.99 -3.28 -27.42
CA LEU A 8 14.81 -2.13 -26.52
C LEU A 8 14.51 -2.52 -25.07
N GLY A 9 14.44 -3.82 -24.74
CA GLY A 9 14.16 -4.30 -23.38
C GLY A 9 12.77 -3.92 -22.85
N ILE A 10 11.79 -3.60 -23.72
CA ILE A 10 10.44 -3.19 -23.33
C ILE A 10 9.37 -4.14 -23.86
N SER A 11 8.21 -4.17 -23.20
CA SER A 11 7.12 -5.03 -23.66
C SER A 11 6.55 -4.54 -25.00
N LYS A 12 6.04 -5.48 -25.81
CA LYS A 12 5.39 -5.17 -27.10
C LYS A 12 4.25 -4.16 -26.95
N ASP A 13 3.47 -4.31 -25.87
CA ASP A 13 2.36 -3.41 -25.56
C ASP A 13 2.85 -2.00 -25.19
N THR A 14 3.93 -1.91 -24.41
CA THR A 14 4.56 -0.64 -24.04
C THR A 14 5.08 0.11 -25.27
N LEU A 15 5.78 -0.58 -26.18
CA LEU A 15 6.27 0.01 -27.41
C LEU A 15 5.10 0.50 -28.29
N ARG A 16 4.06 -0.32 -28.45
CA ARG A 16 2.86 0.04 -29.24
C ARG A 16 2.13 1.25 -28.66
N ARG A 17 1.95 1.29 -27.34
CA ARG A 17 1.29 2.40 -26.65
C ARG A 17 2.06 3.71 -26.80
N ARG A 18 3.39 3.65 -26.81
CA ARG A 18 4.27 4.82 -27.02
C ARG A 18 4.23 5.30 -28.46
N LEU A 19 4.37 4.41 -29.44
CA LEU A 19 4.24 4.76 -30.86
C LEU A 19 2.88 5.41 -31.16
N ASN A 20 1.79 4.85 -30.64
CA ASN A 20 0.46 5.44 -30.77
C ASN A 20 0.37 6.86 -30.16
N SER A 21 1.13 7.16 -29.10
CA SER A 21 1.12 8.48 -28.45
C SER A 21 1.85 9.56 -29.25
N VAL A 22 2.74 9.16 -30.15
CA VAL A 22 3.45 10.03 -31.08
C VAL A 22 2.96 9.81 -32.52
N GLY A 23 1.68 9.54 -32.72
CA GLY A 23 1.06 9.55 -34.08
C GLY A 23 1.38 8.35 -34.98
N TYR A 24 2.17 7.39 -34.52
CA TYR A 24 2.46 6.15 -35.26
C TYR A 24 1.33 5.12 -35.07
N LYS A 25 0.74 4.63 -36.16
CA LYS A 25 -0.34 3.62 -36.13
C LYS A 25 0.03 2.42 -36.99
N TYR A 26 -0.30 1.23 -36.49
CA TYR A 26 -0.13 0.00 -37.26
C TYR A 26 -1.14 -0.04 -38.41
N ASP A 27 -0.64 -0.21 -39.62
CA ASP A 27 -1.45 -0.42 -40.82
C ASP A 27 -1.49 -1.92 -41.12
N ASN A 28 -2.69 -2.52 -41.03
CA ASN A 28 -2.91 -3.94 -41.27
C ASN A 28 -2.72 -4.32 -42.75
N SER A 29 -2.98 -3.39 -43.67
CA SER A 29 -2.84 -3.62 -45.11
C SER A 29 -1.38 -3.69 -45.52
N LEU A 30 -0.55 -2.81 -44.95
CA LEU A 30 0.88 -2.73 -45.24
C LEU A 30 1.75 -3.51 -44.24
N LYS A 31 1.12 -4.15 -43.25
CA LYS A 31 1.74 -4.91 -42.14
C LYS A 31 2.86 -4.16 -41.42
N ARG A 32 2.84 -2.82 -41.43
CA ARG A 32 3.89 -1.95 -40.88
C ARG A 32 3.31 -0.77 -40.12
N THR A 33 4.07 -0.23 -39.17
CA THR A 33 3.68 0.98 -38.44
C THR A 33 4.03 2.21 -39.27
N ILE A 34 3.07 3.09 -39.47
CA ILE A 34 3.19 4.28 -40.31
C ILE A 34 2.77 5.50 -39.49
N TYR A 35 3.52 6.59 -39.60
CA TYR A 35 3.17 7.87 -39.01
C TYR A 35 1.98 8.48 -39.75
N LYS A 36 0.94 8.92 -39.03
CA LYS A 36 -0.29 9.49 -39.61
C LYS A 36 -0.42 11.01 -39.41
N GLY A 37 0.69 11.74 -39.23
CA GLY A 37 0.74 13.21 -39.15
C GLY A 37 1.55 13.86 -40.28
N GLU A 38 1.88 15.15 -40.14
CA GLU A 38 2.70 15.89 -41.10
C GLU A 38 4.19 15.48 -41.04
N GLU A 39 4.89 15.43 -42.19
CA GLU A 39 6.30 14.98 -42.25
C GLU A 39 7.26 15.87 -41.44
N SER A 40 6.94 17.16 -41.31
CA SER A 40 7.64 18.15 -40.47
C SER A 40 7.65 17.78 -38.99
N GLU A 41 6.59 17.13 -38.50
CA GLU A 41 6.49 16.67 -37.11
C GLU A 41 7.20 15.33 -36.91
N LYS A 42 7.18 14.47 -37.93
CA LYS A 42 7.84 13.16 -37.90
C LYS A 42 9.35 13.30 -37.68
N ASN A 43 10.00 14.24 -38.37
CA ASN A 43 11.44 14.46 -38.27
C ASN A 43 11.88 14.92 -36.87
N GLN A 44 11.02 15.65 -36.15
CA GLN A 44 11.31 16.06 -34.76
C GLN A 44 11.16 14.91 -33.76
N ILE A 45 10.44 13.84 -34.13
CA ILE A 45 10.17 12.69 -33.27
C ILE A 45 11.20 11.58 -33.49
N ASP A 46 11.63 11.38 -34.73
CA ASP A 46 12.62 10.35 -35.07
C ASP A 46 14.01 10.65 -34.46
N ASP A 47 14.31 11.93 -34.20
CA ASP A 47 15.54 12.37 -33.53
C ASP A 47 15.50 12.27 -31.99
N LEU A 48 14.34 11.94 -31.39
CA LEU A 48 14.19 11.84 -29.94
C LEU A 48 14.52 10.43 -29.44
N LEU A 49 15.35 10.35 -28.39
CA LEU A 49 15.59 9.09 -27.70
C LEU A 49 14.30 8.61 -27.03
N ILE A 50 13.98 7.32 -27.20
CA ILE A 50 12.80 6.69 -26.59
C ILE A 50 12.77 6.93 -25.08
N SER A 51 13.94 7.05 -24.44
CA SER A 51 14.13 7.37 -23.02
C SER A 51 13.51 8.71 -22.61
N ASP A 52 13.56 9.73 -23.45
CA ASP A 52 13.06 11.07 -23.14
C ASP A 52 11.52 11.13 -23.21
N LEU A 53 10.91 10.25 -24.00
CA LEU A 53 9.46 10.04 -24.00
C LEU A 53 8.95 9.35 -22.73
N ILE A 54 9.83 8.69 -21.96
CA ILE A 54 9.45 7.94 -20.74
C ILE A 54 9.23 8.91 -19.58
N GLN A 55 10.02 9.98 -19.49
CA GLN A 55 10.01 10.88 -18.33
C GLN A 55 8.80 11.83 -18.32
N LYS A 56 8.36 12.32 -19.49
CA LYS A 56 7.27 13.33 -19.58
C LYS A 56 5.91 12.90 -19.03
N LYS A 57 5.62 11.60 -18.88
CA LYS A 57 4.33 11.12 -18.34
C LYS A 57 4.37 10.73 -16.86
N ALA A 58 5.56 10.56 -16.27
CA ALA A 58 5.70 10.31 -14.84
C ALA A 58 5.35 11.57 -14.03
N GLU A 59 5.77 12.76 -14.50
CA GLU A 59 5.55 14.03 -13.78
C GLU A 59 4.08 14.44 -13.68
N ASN A 60 3.26 14.20 -14.73
CA ASN A 60 1.86 14.62 -14.74
C ASN A 60 0.93 13.71 -13.90
N ASN A 61 1.26 12.42 -13.75
CA ASN A 61 0.49 11.51 -12.90
C ASN A 61 1.00 11.49 -11.44
N GLN A 62 2.27 11.79 -11.20
CA GLN A 62 2.80 11.97 -9.85
C GLN A 62 2.23 13.24 -9.20
N LYS A 63 2.20 14.39 -9.88
CA LYS A 63 1.65 15.64 -9.29
C LYS A 63 0.19 15.54 -8.81
N LYS A 64 -0.67 14.77 -9.50
CA LYS A 64 -2.08 14.60 -9.11
C LYS A 64 -2.25 13.66 -7.90
N THR A 65 -1.34 12.71 -7.72
CA THR A 65 -1.42 11.71 -6.64
C THR A 65 -0.64 12.16 -5.38
N GLU A 66 0.45 12.91 -5.56
CA GLU A 66 1.21 13.54 -4.47
C GLU A 66 0.46 14.70 -3.81
N SER A 67 -0.26 15.53 -4.58
CA SER A 67 -1.04 16.62 -3.98
C SER A 67 -2.14 16.09 -3.04
N ASN A 68 -2.85 15.02 -3.42
CA ASN A 68 -3.84 14.39 -2.55
C ASN A 68 -3.21 13.65 -1.35
N ARG A 69 -2.10 12.93 -1.53
CA ARG A 69 -1.41 12.27 -0.41
C ARG A 69 -0.78 13.27 0.58
N ASN A 70 -0.21 14.37 0.09
CA ASN A 70 0.38 15.41 0.92
C ASN A 70 -0.68 16.23 1.66
N ASN A 71 -1.85 16.48 1.07
CA ASN A 71 -2.96 17.12 1.78
C ASN A 71 -3.48 16.23 2.91
N ILE A 72 -3.64 14.92 2.67
CA ILE A 72 -4.07 13.97 3.71
C ILE A 72 -3.02 13.82 4.82
N ARG A 73 -1.72 13.74 4.48
CA ARG A 73 -0.63 13.71 5.47
C ARG A 73 -0.58 14.98 6.31
N LYS A 74 -0.65 16.17 5.69
CA LYS A 74 -0.63 17.46 6.39
C LYS A 74 -1.82 17.64 7.33
N ILE A 75 -3.02 17.17 6.96
CA ILE A 75 -4.20 17.20 7.85
C ILE A 75 -4.00 16.25 9.04
N SER A 76 -3.45 15.05 8.81
CA SER A 76 -3.18 14.10 9.91
C SER A 76 -2.08 14.58 10.86
N GLU A 77 -1.03 15.21 10.34
CA GLU A 77 0.07 15.78 11.15
C GLU A 77 -0.38 17.01 11.94
N LYS A 78 -1.26 17.85 11.38
CA LYS A 78 -1.84 18.99 12.10
C LYS A 78 -2.70 18.54 13.29
N ASN A 79 -3.54 17.52 13.08
CA ASN A 79 -4.40 16.97 14.15
C ASN A 79 -3.57 16.24 15.24
N GLN A 80 -2.45 15.61 14.87
CA GLN A 80 -1.52 15.01 15.81
C GLN A 80 -0.72 16.07 16.60
N LYS A 81 -0.30 17.18 15.96
CA LYS A 81 0.36 18.28 16.67
C LYS A 81 -0.58 19.01 17.63
N GLU A 82 -1.83 19.26 17.24
CA GLU A 82 -2.85 19.87 18.13
C GLU A 82 -3.16 19.00 19.35
N THR A 83 -3.09 17.67 19.23
CA THR A 83 -3.27 16.76 20.38
C THR A 83 -2.05 16.71 21.28
N VAL A 84 -0.83 16.82 20.74
CA VAL A 84 0.42 16.87 21.53
C VAL A 84 0.59 18.22 22.25
N GLU A 85 0.22 19.35 21.62
CA GLU A 85 0.27 20.67 22.27
C GLU A 85 -0.71 20.77 23.45
N LYS A 86 -1.92 20.20 23.34
CA LYS A 86 -2.87 20.11 24.47
C LYS A 86 -2.37 19.25 25.63
N LEU A 87 -1.54 18.24 25.37
CA LEU A 87 -0.94 17.38 26.40
C LEU A 87 0.28 18.01 27.08
N ASN A 88 0.98 18.94 26.41
CA ASN A 88 2.16 19.61 26.97
C ASN A 88 1.80 20.88 27.75
N ALA A 89 0.70 21.57 27.42
CA ALA A 89 0.23 22.74 28.18
C ALA A 89 -0.23 22.42 29.61
N GLY A 90 -0.48 21.14 29.94
CA GLY A 90 -0.86 20.70 31.28
C GLY A 90 0.28 20.13 32.14
N LYS A 91 1.55 20.23 31.69
CA LYS A 91 2.72 19.61 32.36
C LYS A 91 3.68 20.58 33.03
N GLU A 92 3.33 21.85 33.15
CA GLU A 92 4.05 22.78 34.02
C GLU A 92 3.39 22.77 35.39
N GLU A 93 3.73 21.78 36.23
CA GLU A 93 3.77 21.82 37.70
C GLU A 93 3.75 20.38 38.26
N VAL A 94 4.85 19.64 38.14
CA VAL A 94 5.12 18.55 39.09
C VAL A 94 6.58 18.63 39.52
N GLY A 95 6.77 19.26 40.66
CA GLY A 95 8.04 19.43 41.33
C GLY A 95 8.67 18.10 41.75
N ASN A 96 10.00 18.15 41.83
CA ASN A 96 10.88 17.15 42.43
C ASN A 96 10.35 16.58 43.75
N LYS A 97 9.86 15.33 43.81
CA LYS A 97 9.85 14.51 45.06
C LYS A 97 9.89 12.99 44.78
N SER A 98 11.01 12.41 45.24
CA SER A 98 11.21 11.09 45.88
C SER A 98 10.70 9.79 45.24
N GLU A 99 11.66 8.88 45.06
CA GLU A 99 11.49 7.42 45.02
C GLU A 99 10.59 6.93 46.18
N LYS A 100 9.34 6.58 45.87
CA LYS A 100 8.53 5.62 46.63
C LYS A 100 7.38 5.16 45.75
N ASN A 101 7.28 3.84 45.58
CA ASN A 101 6.25 3.13 44.82
C ASN A 101 4.86 3.77 44.95
N GLN A 102 4.41 4.47 43.91
CA GLN A 102 3.00 4.85 43.74
C GLN A 102 2.50 4.14 42.49
N SER A 103 1.93 2.96 42.71
CA SER A 103 1.18 2.18 41.72
C SER A 103 -0.28 2.62 41.67
N ASP A 104 -0.54 3.92 41.72
CA ASP A 104 -1.91 4.43 41.83
C ASP A 104 -2.27 5.09 40.50
N PHE A 105 -2.82 4.28 39.58
CA PHE A 105 -3.48 4.82 38.40
C PHE A 105 -4.57 5.78 38.85
N THR A 106 -4.61 6.95 38.24
CA THR A 106 -5.70 7.92 38.45
C THR A 106 -7.02 7.34 37.96
N GLU A 107 -8.15 7.79 38.51
CA GLU A 107 -9.47 7.29 38.10
C GLU A 107 -9.74 7.46 36.59
N SER A 108 -9.22 8.54 36.00
CA SER A 108 -9.26 8.80 34.56
C SER A 108 -8.43 7.78 33.77
N GLU A 109 -7.25 7.39 34.25
CA GLU A 109 -6.43 6.33 33.65
C GLU A 109 -7.09 4.96 33.78
N ILE A 110 -7.69 4.64 34.94
CA ILE A 110 -8.44 3.39 35.14
C ILE A 110 -9.64 3.34 34.18
N LEU A 111 -10.33 4.46 33.98
CA LEU A 111 -11.47 4.56 33.06
C LEU A 111 -11.01 4.40 31.60
N ALA A 112 -9.90 5.04 31.21
CA ALA A 112 -9.29 4.87 29.89
C ALA A 112 -8.85 3.42 29.63
N LEU A 113 -8.24 2.76 30.63
CA LEU A 113 -7.86 1.34 30.55
C LEU A 113 -9.08 0.44 30.39
N LYS A 114 -10.18 0.69 31.12
CA LYS A 114 -11.44 -0.05 30.96
C LYS A 114 -12.05 0.13 29.56
N GLN A 115 -11.99 1.35 29.02
CA GLN A 115 -12.43 1.62 27.65
C GLN A 115 -11.55 0.90 26.61
N LEU A 116 -10.23 0.89 26.82
CA LEU A 116 -9.28 0.15 25.98
C LEU A 116 -9.58 -1.35 25.98
N VAL A 117 -9.82 -1.95 27.14
CA VAL A 117 -10.18 -3.37 27.26
C VAL A 117 -11.46 -3.66 26.46
N HIS A 118 -12.44 -2.77 26.48
CA HIS A 118 -13.67 -2.95 25.69
C HIS A 118 -13.41 -2.90 24.18
N ILE A 119 -12.52 -2.01 23.72
CA ILE A 119 -12.11 -1.94 22.31
C ILE A 119 -11.34 -3.20 21.90
N VAL A 120 -10.43 -3.69 22.75
CA VAL A 120 -9.65 -4.92 22.52
C VAL A 120 -10.55 -6.17 22.51
N LYS A 121 -11.70 -6.14 23.18
CA LYS A 121 -12.68 -7.25 23.13
C LYS A 121 -13.36 -7.40 21.77
N SER A 122 -13.34 -6.38 20.91
CA SER A 122 -13.84 -6.52 19.54
C SER A 122 -13.00 -7.55 18.78
N ASP A 123 -13.65 -8.44 18.03
CA ASP A 123 -12.97 -9.54 17.33
C ASP A 123 -11.98 -9.02 16.28
N GLU A 124 -12.23 -7.83 15.75
CA GLU A 124 -11.31 -7.12 14.86
C GLU A 124 -10.01 -6.70 15.57
N ALA A 125 -10.10 -6.09 16.75
CA ALA A 125 -8.90 -5.68 17.49
C ALA A 125 -8.07 -6.90 17.93
N LYS A 126 -8.71 -8.03 18.25
CA LYS A 126 -8.02 -9.30 18.52
C LYS A 126 -7.22 -9.77 17.31
N LEU A 127 -7.86 -9.82 16.13
CA LEU A 127 -7.20 -10.23 14.89
C LEU A 127 -6.01 -9.32 14.54
N PHE A 128 -6.13 -8.01 14.73
CA PHE A 128 -5.01 -7.09 14.52
C PHE A 128 -3.86 -7.33 15.49
N LEU A 129 -4.17 -7.58 16.76
CA LEU A 129 -3.15 -7.87 17.77
C LEU A 129 -2.44 -9.20 17.47
N GLU A 130 -3.18 -10.22 17.05
CA GLU A 130 -2.64 -11.51 16.63
C GLU A 130 -1.74 -11.38 15.39
N LEU A 131 -2.19 -10.62 14.38
CA LEU A 131 -1.36 -10.33 13.20
C LEU A 131 -0.07 -9.58 13.56
N ALA A 132 -0.11 -8.66 14.52
CA ALA A 132 1.08 -7.96 15.00
C ALA A 132 2.04 -8.86 15.80
N SER A 133 1.55 -9.99 16.31
CA SER A 133 2.37 -10.98 17.02
C SER A 133 3.14 -11.93 16.10
N LEU A 134 2.87 -11.87 14.79
CA LEU A 134 3.58 -12.69 13.81
C LEU A 134 5.07 -12.28 13.73
N PRO A 135 5.99 -13.26 13.57
CA PRO A 135 7.39 -12.96 13.39
C PRO A 135 7.60 -12.13 12.13
N GLN A 136 8.45 -11.12 12.21
CA GLN A 136 8.65 -10.18 11.11
C GLN A 136 9.31 -10.89 9.92
N SER A 137 8.55 -11.11 8.84
CA SER A 137 9.05 -11.76 7.63
C SER A 137 9.93 -10.79 6.84
N LYS A 138 11.26 -10.96 6.95
CA LYS A 138 12.24 -10.23 6.12
C LYS A 138 12.20 -10.70 4.66
N GLU A 139 11.75 -11.92 4.43
CA GLU A 139 11.66 -12.55 3.12
C GLU A 139 10.33 -13.30 2.98
N SER A 140 9.63 -13.10 1.86
CA SER A 140 8.39 -13.82 1.56
C SER A 140 8.66 -14.87 0.48
N LYS A 141 8.19 -16.10 0.72
CA LYS A 141 8.20 -17.18 -0.28
C LYS A 141 6.76 -17.44 -0.71
N LYS A 142 6.53 -17.49 -2.02
CA LYS A 142 5.23 -17.85 -2.58
C LYS A 142 5.08 -19.38 -2.57
N SER A 143 4.06 -19.88 -1.90
CA SER A 143 3.63 -21.28 -1.96
C SER A 143 2.26 -21.37 -2.61
N SER A 144 2.07 -22.41 -3.43
CA SER A 144 0.74 -22.79 -3.91
C SER A 144 0.24 -23.93 -3.02
N ILE A 145 -0.95 -23.74 -2.44
CA ILE A 145 -1.57 -24.71 -1.53
C ILE A 145 -2.90 -25.12 -2.15
N VAL A 146 -3.18 -26.43 -2.15
CA VAL A 146 -4.46 -26.98 -2.59
C VAL A 146 -5.33 -27.15 -1.35
N ILE A 147 -6.49 -26.49 -1.34
CA ILE A 147 -7.51 -26.61 -0.30
C ILE A 147 -8.84 -27.04 -0.92
N SER A 148 -9.73 -27.62 -0.13
CA SER A 148 -11.06 -28.01 -0.61
C SER A 148 -11.86 -26.76 -1.01
N LYS A 149 -12.76 -26.93 -1.99
CA LYS A 149 -13.62 -25.85 -2.48
C LYS A 149 -14.46 -25.23 -1.36
N GLU A 150 -15.00 -26.05 -0.48
CA GLU A 150 -15.82 -25.62 0.65
C GLU A 150 -15.04 -24.73 1.64
N ILE A 151 -13.82 -25.13 2.01
CA ILE A 151 -12.96 -24.34 2.90
C ILE A 151 -12.57 -23.02 2.23
N HIS A 152 -12.27 -23.06 0.93
CA HIS A 152 -11.97 -21.85 0.17
C HIS A 152 -13.14 -20.87 0.18
N GLU A 153 -14.37 -21.33 -0.03
CA GLU A 153 -15.57 -20.49 -0.01
C GLU A 153 -15.83 -19.91 1.38
N GLN A 154 -15.71 -20.71 2.45
CA GLN A 154 -15.83 -20.24 3.83
C GLN A 154 -14.76 -19.19 4.16
N PHE A 155 -13.52 -19.40 3.72
CA PHE A 155 -12.44 -18.43 3.91
C PHE A 155 -12.71 -17.11 3.17
N GLU A 156 -13.20 -17.18 1.93
CA GLU A 156 -13.57 -15.98 1.17
C GLU A 156 -14.67 -15.18 1.87
N GLU A 157 -15.68 -15.85 2.43
CA GLU A 157 -16.73 -15.18 3.21
C GLU A 157 -16.19 -14.55 4.48
N PHE A 158 -15.35 -15.27 5.22
CA PHE A 158 -14.68 -14.75 6.42
C PHE A 158 -13.80 -13.54 6.11
N ALA A 159 -13.09 -13.52 4.97
CA ALA A 159 -12.14 -12.47 4.62
C ALA A 159 -12.81 -11.16 4.12
N LYS A 160 -14.05 -11.22 3.60
CA LYS A 160 -14.81 -10.06 3.08
C LYS A 160 -14.79 -8.83 4.00
N PRO A 161 -15.18 -8.92 5.28
CA PRO A 161 -15.22 -7.77 6.19
C PRO A 161 -13.86 -7.13 6.45
N PHE A 162 -12.76 -7.88 6.30
CA PHE A 162 -11.40 -7.41 6.62
C PHE A 162 -10.68 -6.76 5.44
N GLY A 163 -11.15 -6.98 4.21
CA GLY A 163 -10.56 -6.40 2.99
C GLY A 163 -10.57 -4.87 2.96
N SER A 164 -11.55 -4.23 3.61
CA SER A 164 -11.62 -2.77 3.76
C SER A 164 -10.66 -2.20 4.81
N LYS A 165 -10.14 -3.07 5.70
CA LYS A 165 -9.43 -2.71 6.94
C LYS A 165 -7.92 -2.91 6.86
N ARG A 166 -7.35 -2.96 5.63
CA ARG A 166 -5.92 -3.17 5.35
C ARG A 166 -5.35 -4.53 5.78
N ILE A 167 -6.19 -5.50 6.16
CA ILE A 167 -5.76 -6.87 6.37
C ILE A 167 -5.81 -7.60 5.02
N SER A 168 -4.69 -8.21 4.63
CA SER A 168 -4.63 -8.98 3.39
C SER A 168 -5.06 -10.43 3.62
N LYS A 169 -5.65 -11.07 2.60
CA LYS A 169 -5.97 -12.51 2.62
C LYS A 169 -4.72 -13.36 2.91
N PHE A 170 -3.57 -12.95 2.37
CA PHE A 170 -2.30 -13.64 2.62
C PHE A 170 -1.89 -13.59 4.10
N SER A 171 -2.11 -12.45 4.77
CA SER A 171 -1.83 -12.29 6.20
C SER A 171 -2.73 -13.19 7.07
N LEU A 172 -4.00 -13.38 6.68
CA LEU A 172 -4.90 -14.31 7.36
C LEU A 172 -4.46 -15.77 7.19
N ILE A 173 -3.99 -16.14 5.98
CA ILE A 173 -3.46 -17.49 5.72
C ILE A 173 -2.17 -17.72 6.51
N GLU A 174 -1.27 -16.74 6.54
CA GLU A 174 -0.04 -16.79 7.32
C GLU A 174 -0.34 -16.95 8.82
N LEU A 175 -1.32 -16.21 9.34
CA LEU A 175 -1.78 -16.35 10.72
C LEU A 175 -2.32 -17.75 10.99
N ALA A 176 -3.21 -18.26 10.13
CA ALA A 176 -3.79 -19.59 10.30
C ALA A 176 -2.71 -20.70 10.31
N LEU A 177 -1.70 -20.59 9.44
CA LEU A 177 -0.58 -21.52 9.41
C LEU A 177 0.28 -21.40 10.68
N TYR A 178 0.56 -20.17 11.12
CA TYR A 178 1.34 -19.91 12.34
C TYR A 178 0.65 -20.47 13.58
N GLU A 179 -0.65 -20.23 13.75
CA GLU A 179 -1.44 -20.79 14.85
C GLU A 179 -1.47 -22.31 14.82
N PHE A 180 -1.67 -22.90 13.63
CA PHE A 180 -1.66 -24.34 13.47
C PHE A 180 -0.31 -24.94 13.88
N MET A 181 0.80 -24.35 13.43
CA MET A 181 2.15 -24.79 13.82
C MET A 181 2.37 -24.64 15.32
N LYS A 182 1.98 -23.51 15.92
CA LYS A 182 2.14 -23.25 17.35
C LYS A 182 1.33 -24.21 18.21
N LYS A 183 0.14 -24.62 17.76
CA LYS A 183 -0.75 -25.54 18.48
C LYS A 183 -0.17 -26.95 18.60
N TYR A 184 0.63 -27.37 17.62
CA TYR A 184 1.17 -28.73 17.52
C TYR A 184 2.70 -28.78 17.62
N SER A 185 3.33 -27.69 18.08
CA SER A 185 4.76 -27.62 18.38
C SER A 185 5.01 -27.78 19.88
#